data_AF-A0A226D5B9-F1
#
_entry.id   AF-A0A226D5B9-F1
#
_cell.length_a   1.000
_cell.length_b   1.000
_cell.length_c   1.000
_cell.angle_alpha   90.00
_cell.angle_beta   90.00
_cell.angle_gamma   90.00
#
_symmetry.space_group_name_H-M   'P 1'
#
loop_
_entity.id
_entity.type
_entity.pdbx_description
1 polymer ?
#
loop_
_entity_poly.entity_id
_entity_poly.type
_entity_poly.pdbx_seq_one_letter_code
_entity_poly.pdbx_strand_id
1 'polypeptide(L)'
;MINLNKSFRAVVVQRLKIRCKLADFLSCSNFTWDKERNCLVKRSRNVLTRVKVFLIFCTIYLAAQPAYIFLKEMEIMEKTQACFLFMVYVACTTIWWDWEVDPTPVAMLNLIANTEVKENHTTRILSCLLHIFYSMMNVTYIGLPVGFVILVYFSPCIEPLIGSFLLPTSSPLCSSTSNLTMPQSILRLTLALTEGFVLSNTFIGGTFYNVDVLLTGIAYLVAECNIAANFENPKMSVYRKLQVLEKLLNAAVKSRILPMVSIALPGLQITSCFALIKLHDQLGFYTMPIYVSVYLDVAMFNVLVFTGAARVYILGDRLLRGWREEVKAEQNCGIREKRMMLKSFRKLRVEFGNNFVDQLTPLVLQDFCTKQSISMLVLSGSTTEVG
;
A
#
# COMPACT_ATOMS: atom_id res chain seq x y z
N MET A 1 -17.92 -12.37 -15.33
CA MET A 1 -16.73 -12.79 -16.11
C MET A 1 -15.73 -11.65 -16.14
N ILE A 2 -14.49 -11.89 -15.72
CA ILE A 2 -13.42 -10.89 -15.78
C ILE A 2 -12.89 -10.87 -17.22
N ASN A 3 -13.03 -9.75 -17.93
CA ASN A 3 -12.41 -9.59 -19.24
C ASN A 3 -10.89 -9.43 -19.06
N LEU A 4 -10.16 -10.52 -19.26
CA LEU A 4 -8.70 -10.59 -19.08
C LEU A 4 -7.89 -9.91 -20.20
N ASN A 5 -8.56 -9.34 -21.21
CA ASN A 5 -7.91 -8.73 -22.38
C ASN A 5 -7.83 -7.20 -22.30
N LYS A 6 -7.80 -6.63 -21.09
CA LYS A 6 -7.62 -5.19 -20.91
C LYS A 6 -6.14 -4.82 -20.98
N SER A 7 -5.84 -3.77 -21.73
CA SER A 7 -4.49 -3.18 -21.76
C SER A 7 -4.09 -2.65 -20.39
N PHE A 8 -2.78 -2.62 -20.12
CA PHE A 8 -2.20 -2.09 -18.87
C PHE A 8 -2.77 -0.70 -18.54
N ARG A 9 -2.78 0.19 -19.54
CA ARG A 9 -3.32 1.55 -19.44
C ARG A 9 -4.79 1.53 -19.03
N ALA A 10 -5.62 0.67 -19.63
CA ALA A 10 -7.04 0.60 -19.30
C ALA A 10 -7.27 0.14 -17.85
N VAL A 11 -6.49 -0.82 -17.36
CA VAL A 11 -6.54 -1.29 -15.97
C VAL A 11 -6.20 -0.16 -14.98
N VAL A 12 -5.11 0.57 -15.24
CA VAL A 12 -4.67 1.68 -14.39
C VAL A 12 -5.68 2.84 -14.41
N VAL A 13 -6.10 3.29 -15.60
CA VAL A 13 -7.06 4.40 -15.73
C VAL A 13 -8.40 4.07 -15.10
N GLN A 14 -8.89 2.83 -15.28
CA GLN A 14 -10.14 2.39 -14.65
C GLN A 14 -10.03 2.47 -13.13
N ARG A 15 -8.91 1.99 -12.56
CA ARG A 15 -8.67 2.07 -11.11
C ARG A 15 -8.64 3.52 -10.63
N LEU A 16 -7.85 4.38 -11.27
CA LEU A 16 -7.74 5.79 -10.89
C LEU A 16 -9.10 6.49 -10.89
N LYS A 17 -9.96 6.22 -11.89
CA LYS A 17 -11.32 6.77 -11.97
C LYS A 17 -12.21 6.30 -10.81
N ILE A 18 -12.24 5.00 -10.53
CA ILE A 18 -13.04 4.43 -9.42
C ILE A 18 -12.58 5.04 -8.10
N ARG A 19 -11.28 5.07 -7.87
CA ARG A 19 -10.69 5.62 -6.65
C ARG A 19 -10.96 7.11 -6.50
N CYS A 20 -10.78 7.91 -7.55
CA CYS A 20 -11.07 9.34 -7.49
C CYS A 20 -12.55 9.58 -7.16
N LYS A 21 -13.48 8.81 -7.74
CA LYS A 21 -14.90 8.90 -7.40
C LYS A 21 -15.17 8.62 -5.92
N LEU A 22 -14.54 7.59 -5.35
CA LEU A 22 -14.64 7.27 -3.91
C LEU A 22 -14.03 8.37 -3.03
N ALA A 23 -12.85 8.86 -3.41
CA ALA A 23 -12.18 9.92 -2.67
C ALA A 23 -12.90 11.28 -2.79
N ASP A 24 -13.55 11.53 -3.93
CA ASP A 24 -14.38 12.69 -4.15
C ASP A 24 -15.61 12.66 -3.23
N PHE A 25 -16.23 11.48 -3.10
CA PHE A 25 -17.36 11.23 -2.19
C PHE A 25 -16.99 11.49 -0.73
N LEU A 26 -15.85 10.98 -0.26
CA LEU A 26 -15.38 11.21 1.12
C LEU A 26 -14.66 12.55 1.33
N SER A 27 -14.39 13.30 0.26
CA SER A 27 -13.55 14.50 0.30
C SER A 27 -12.14 14.27 0.89
N CYS A 28 -11.57 13.08 0.70
CA CYS A 28 -10.32 12.65 1.35
C CYS A 28 -9.06 12.74 0.47
N SER A 29 -9.17 13.17 -0.79
CA SER A 29 -8.00 13.29 -1.68
C SER A 29 -7.68 14.74 -2.06
N ASN A 30 -6.37 14.99 -2.18
CA ASN A 30 -5.79 16.20 -2.75
C ASN A 30 -6.01 16.33 -4.27
N PHE A 31 -6.42 15.24 -4.93
CA PHE A 31 -6.51 15.13 -6.38
C PHE A 31 -7.89 14.65 -6.81
N THR A 32 -8.30 15.04 -8.01
CA THR A 32 -9.53 14.59 -8.66
C THR A 32 -9.24 14.24 -10.11
N TRP A 33 -10.12 13.47 -10.72
CA TRP A 33 -10.00 13.07 -12.12
C TRP A 33 -10.67 14.10 -13.03
N ASP A 34 -9.89 14.75 -13.87
CA ASP A 34 -10.39 15.61 -14.94
C ASP A 34 -10.88 14.75 -16.11
N LYS A 35 -12.18 14.80 -16.38
CA LYS A 35 -12.81 14.01 -17.46
C LYS A 35 -12.44 14.54 -18.84
N GLU A 36 -12.21 15.84 -18.98
CA GLU A 36 -11.92 16.48 -20.27
C GLU A 36 -10.48 16.18 -20.69
N ARG A 37 -9.55 16.32 -19.75
CA ARG A 37 -8.12 16.05 -19.99
C ARG A 37 -7.72 14.59 -19.80
N ASN A 38 -8.63 13.77 -19.27
CA ASN A 38 -8.40 12.37 -18.92
C ASN A 38 -7.13 12.21 -18.06
N CYS A 39 -6.95 13.08 -17.07
CA CYS A 39 -5.78 13.11 -16.19
C CYS A 39 -6.16 13.53 -14.76
N LEU A 40 -5.24 13.31 -13.81
CA LEU A 40 -5.35 13.77 -12.44
C LEU A 40 -4.98 15.25 -12.34
N VAL A 41 -5.83 16.02 -11.68
CA VAL A 41 -5.63 17.44 -11.40
C VAL A 41 -5.73 17.72 -9.90
N LYS A 42 -5.02 18.75 -9.45
CA LYS A 42 -5.08 19.21 -8.06
C LYS A 42 -6.46 19.81 -7.77
N ARG A 43 -7.03 19.48 -6.60
CA ARG A 43 -8.32 20.03 -6.15
C ARG A 43 -8.20 21.49 -5.69
N SER A 44 -9.36 22.12 -5.48
CA SER A 44 -9.43 23.51 -5.00
C SER A 44 -8.86 23.67 -3.58
N ARG A 45 -8.40 24.88 -3.26
CA ARG A 45 -7.76 25.22 -1.97
C ARG A 45 -8.63 24.85 -0.76
N ASN A 46 -9.94 25.03 -0.84
CA ASN A 46 -10.86 24.72 0.25
C ASN A 46 -10.90 23.23 0.58
N VAL A 47 -10.89 22.37 -0.45
CA VAL A 47 -10.86 20.91 -0.25
C VAL A 47 -9.53 20.47 0.36
N LEU A 48 -8.43 21.03 -0.14
CA LEU A 48 -7.08 20.79 0.42
C LEU A 48 -7.01 21.16 1.91
N THR A 49 -7.57 22.31 2.30
CA THR A 49 -7.63 22.71 3.71
C THR A 49 -8.41 21.71 4.56
N ARG A 50 -9.56 21.21 4.07
CA ARG A 50 -10.35 20.19 4.79
C ARG A 50 -9.58 18.88 4.97
N VAL A 51 -8.90 18.40 3.91
CA VAL A 51 -8.04 17.21 3.98
C VAL A 51 -6.94 17.40 5.03
N LYS A 52 -6.29 18.57 5.07
CA LYS A 52 -5.24 18.87 6.06
C LYS A 52 -5.76 18.88 7.49
N VAL A 53 -6.90 19.52 7.75
CA VAL A 53 -7.53 19.53 9.08
C VAL A 53 -7.87 18.11 9.53
N PHE A 54 -8.42 17.30 8.63
CA PHE A 54 -8.74 15.91 8.91
C PHE A 54 -7.48 15.07 9.18
N LEU A 55 -6.41 15.28 8.41
CA LEU A 55 -5.13 14.62 8.62
C LEU A 55 -4.50 14.97 9.98
N ILE A 56 -4.59 16.23 10.42
CA ILE A 56 -4.18 16.65 11.77
C ILE A 56 -5.00 15.90 12.83
N PHE A 57 -6.32 15.84 12.66
CA PHE A 57 -7.20 15.10 13.56
C PHE A 57 -6.80 13.61 13.64
N CYS A 58 -6.56 12.95 12.50
CA CYS A 58 -6.09 11.56 12.46
C CYS A 58 -4.73 11.36 13.15
N THR A 59 -3.81 12.33 13.05
CA THR A 59 -2.51 12.24 13.71
C THR A 59 -2.60 12.44 15.22
N ILE A 60 -3.46 13.35 15.69
CA ILE A 60 -3.74 13.49 17.13
C ILE A 60 -4.38 12.19 17.66
N TYR A 61 -5.36 11.66 16.93
CA TYR A 61 -5.99 10.39 17.26
C TYR A 61 -4.96 9.25 17.34
N LEU A 62 -4.12 9.11 16.31
CA LEU A 62 -3.06 8.11 16.26
C LEU A 62 -2.04 8.25 17.39
N ALA A 63 -1.68 9.48 17.78
CA ALA A 63 -0.74 9.73 18.88
C ALA A 63 -1.34 9.37 20.25
N ALA A 64 -2.66 9.46 20.42
CA ALA A 64 -3.33 9.06 21.65
C ALA A 64 -3.40 7.53 21.83
N GLN A 65 -3.42 6.75 20.73
CA GLN A 65 -3.56 5.29 20.78
C GLN A 65 -2.44 4.58 21.56
N PRO A 66 -1.13 4.84 21.32
CA PRO A 66 -0.06 4.22 22.10
C PRO A 66 -0.13 4.54 23.58
N ALA A 67 -0.41 5.80 23.94
CA ALA A 67 -0.52 6.21 25.33
C ALA A 67 -1.59 5.38 26.05
N TYR A 68 -2.73 5.18 25.39
CA TYR A 68 -3.80 4.35 25.93
C TYR A 68 -3.41 2.87 26.03
N ILE A 69 -2.78 2.31 24.98
CA ILE A 69 -2.34 0.91 24.94
C ILE A 69 -1.27 0.61 26.01
N PHE A 70 -0.40 1.57 26.33
CA PHE A 70 0.66 1.37 27.32
C PHE A 70 0.22 1.63 28.76
N LEU A 71 -0.74 2.52 29.00
CA LEU A 71 -1.21 2.84 30.34
C LEU A 71 -2.25 1.85 30.88
N LYS A 72 -2.97 1.15 30.01
CA LYS A 72 -4.00 0.20 30.39
C LYS A 72 -3.43 -1.22 30.50
N GLU A 73 -3.67 -1.88 31.63
CA GLU A 73 -3.47 -3.32 31.76
C GLU A 73 -4.50 -4.05 30.89
N MET A 74 -4.04 -4.85 29.95
CA MET A 74 -4.86 -5.57 28.97
C MET A 74 -4.40 -7.00 28.86
N GLU A 75 -5.35 -7.90 28.56
CA GLU A 75 -5.00 -9.27 28.22
C GLU A 75 -4.19 -9.33 26.91
N ILE A 76 -3.41 -10.40 26.73
CA ILE A 76 -2.55 -10.58 25.55
C ILE A 76 -3.37 -10.50 24.25
N MET A 77 -4.59 -11.05 24.25
CA MET A 77 -5.51 -11.00 23.11
C MET A 77 -5.89 -9.56 22.78
N GLU A 78 -6.42 -8.82 23.75
CA GLU A 78 -6.85 -7.42 23.58
C GLU A 78 -5.69 -6.54 23.11
N LYS A 79 -4.50 -6.73 23.72
CA LYS A 79 -3.29 -6.01 23.32
C LYS A 79 -2.87 -6.33 21.89
N THR A 80 -2.98 -7.59 21.46
CA THR A 80 -2.67 -8.00 20.08
C THR A 80 -3.65 -7.37 19.10
N GLN A 81 -4.94 -7.37 19.43
CA GLN A 81 -5.97 -6.71 18.63
C GLN A 81 -5.74 -5.21 18.54
N ALA A 82 -5.46 -4.55 19.67
CA ALA A 82 -5.19 -3.14 19.72
C ALA A 82 -3.94 -2.76 18.89
N CYS A 83 -2.87 -3.56 19.00
CA CYS A 83 -1.65 -3.39 18.19
C CYS A 83 -1.93 -3.55 16.69
N PHE A 84 -2.74 -4.54 16.28
CA PHE A 84 -3.11 -4.72 14.88
C PHE A 84 -3.87 -3.50 14.34
N LEU A 85 -4.90 -3.05 15.06
CA LEU A 85 -5.70 -1.89 14.67
C LEU A 85 -4.87 -0.60 14.61
N PHE A 86 -4.02 -0.38 15.62
CA PHE A 86 -3.04 0.70 15.63
C PHE A 86 -2.14 0.65 14.40
N MET A 87 -1.57 -0.51 14.06
CA MET A 87 -0.68 -0.66 12.90
C MET A 87 -1.38 -0.38 11.57
N VAL A 88 -2.66 -0.73 11.41
CA VAL A 88 -3.45 -0.34 10.23
C VAL A 88 -3.53 1.18 10.12
N TYR A 89 -3.85 1.87 11.21
CA TYR A 89 -3.94 3.33 11.24
C TYR A 89 -2.58 4.01 11.03
N VAL A 90 -1.50 3.50 11.65
CA VAL A 90 -0.13 3.98 11.42
C VAL A 90 0.22 3.85 9.95
N ALA A 91 0.06 2.65 9.36
CA ALA A 91 0.42 2.40 7.97
C ALA A 91 -0.31 3.36 7.02
N CYS A 92 -1.63 3.51 7.18
CA CYS A 92 -2.42 4.37 6.30
C CYS A 92 -2.11 5.86 6.50
N THR A 93 -2.03 6.32 7.74
CA THR A 93 -1.89 7.75 8.06
C THR A 93 -0.48 8.26 7.77
N THR A 94 0.57 7.51 8.12
CA THR A 94 1.97 7.91 7.86
C THR A 94 2.27 8.02 6.37
N ILE A 95 1.69 7.13 5.57
CA ILE A 95 1.83 7.12 4.12
C ILE A 95 1.01 8.24 3.48
N TRP A 96 -0.17 8.53 4.03
CA TRP A 96 -1.02 9.64 3.60
C TRP A 96 -0.47 11.01 4.00
N TRP A 97 0.48 11.08 4.94
CA TRP A 97 1.00 12.32 5.49
C TRP A 97 1.79 13.16 4.46
N ASP A 98 1.05 13.95 3.68
CA ASP A 98 1.54 14.80 2.58
C ASP A 98 1.18 16.27 2.80
N TRP A 99 1.93 16.92 3.72
CA TRP A 99 1.68 18.30 4.13
C TRP A 99 1.81 19.29 2.97
N GLU A 100 2.90 19.17 2.21
CA GLU A 100 3.12 19.88 0.96
C GLU A 100 2.84 18.90 -0.17
N VAL A 101 1.68 19.08 -0.80
CA VAL A 101 1.21 18.19 -1.86
C VAL A 101 2.24 18.13 -2.99
N ASP A 102 3.00 17.04 -3.04
CA ASP A 102 4.04 16.83 -4.03
C ASP A 102 3.38 16.60 -5.41
N PRO A 103 3.69 17.42 -6.43
CA PRO A 103 3.17 17.22 -7.78
C PRO A 103 3.76 15.98 -8.48
N THR A 104 4.89 15.44 -8.00
CA THR A 104 5.66 14.40 -8.67
C THR A 104 4.90 13.08 -8.81
N PRO A 105 4.27 12.51 -7.74
CA PRO A 105 3.41 11.34 -7.85
C PRO A 105 2.31 11.48 -8.93
N VAL A 106 1.70 12.66 -9.01
CA VAL A 106 0.61 12.92 -9.97
C VAL A 106 1.13 13.08 -11.39
N ALA A 107 2.25 13.77 -11.57
CA ALA A 107 2.90 13.87 -12.88
C ALA A 107 3.27 12.47 -13.41
N MET A 108 3.78 11.59 -12.55
CA MET A 108 4.06 10.20 -12.90
C MET A 108 2.79 9.44 -13.28
N LEU A 109 1.71 9.53 -12.50
CA LEU A 109 0.46 8.83 -12.83
C LEU A 109 -0.18 9.36 -14.12
N ASN A 110 -0.09 10.65 -14.39
CA ASN A 110 -0.55 11.25 -15.63
C ASN A 110 0.28 10.78 -16.83
N LEU A 111 1.59 10.64 -16.68
CA LEU A 111 2.45 10.03 -17.70
C LEU A 111 1.99 8.59 -18.01
N ILE A 112 1.77 7.78 -16.97
CA ILE A 112 1.32 6.39 -17.13
C ILE A 112 -0.07 6.31 -17.77
N ALA A 113 -1.01 7.16 -17.34
CA ALA A 113 -2.37 7.18 -17.85
C ALA A 113 -2.46 7.61 -19.33
N ASN A 114 -1.49 8.40 -19.80
CA ASN A 114 -1.44 8.91 -21.17
C ASN A 114 -0.50 8.13 -22.09
N THR A 115 0.30 7.20 -21.57
CA THR A 115 1.22 6.41 -22.38
C THR A 115 0.63 5.05 -22.71
N GLU A 116 0.68 4.67 -23.98
CA GLU A 116 0.31 3.33 -24.42
C GLU A 116 1.49 2.38 -24.29
N VAL A 117 1.31 1.37 -23.44
CA VAL A 117 2.30 0.31 -23.23
C VAL A 117 2.07 -0.76 -24.30
N LYS A 118 3.11 -1.06 -25.10
CA LYS A 118 3.03 -2.13 -26.10
C LYS A 118 2.80 -3.47 -25.40
N GLU A 119 1.76 -4.17 -25.83
CA GLU A 119 1.41 -5.47 -25.24
C GLU A 119 2.38 -6.56 -25.71
N ASN A 120 2.92 -7.27 -24.73
CA ASN A 120 3.64 -8.53 -24.89
C ASN A 120 3.19 -9.52 -23.81
N HIS A 121 3.59 -10.79 -23.92
CA HIS A 121 3.17 -11.85 -22.99
C HIS A 121 3.44 -11.49 -21.51
N THR A 122 4.62 -10.95 -21.19
CA THR A 122 5.00 -10.58 -19.82
C THR A 122 4.17 -9.42 -19.28
N THR A 123 3.95 -8.37 -20.07
CA THR A 123 3.10 -7.21 -19.70
C THR A 123 1.63 -7.62 -19.53
N ARG A 124 1.17 -8.62 -20.27
CA ARG A 124 -0.17 -9.20 -20.10
C ARG A 124 -0.32 -9.93 -18.77
N ILE A 125 0.67 -10.74 -18.39
CA ILE A 125 0.70 -11.38 -17.07
C ILE A 125 0.71 -10.32 -15.97
N LEU A 126 1.57 -9.31 -16.07
CA LEU A 126 1.65 -8.23 -15.11
C LEU A 126 0.32 -7.48 -14.99
N SER A 127 -0.33 -7.16 -16.12
CA SER A 127 -1.64 -6.49 -16.14
C SER A 127 -2.73 -7.36 -15.53
N CYS A 128 -2.69 -8.68 -15.74
CA CYS A 128 -3.60 -9.63 -15.12
C CYS A 128 -3.43 -9.65 -13.59
N LEU A 129 -2.19 -9.75 -13.09
CA LEU A 129 -1.89 -9.71 -11.66
C LEU A 129 -2.34 -8.40 -11.02
N LEU A 130 -2.04 -7.26 -11.66
CA LEU A 130 -2.52 -5.96 -11.20
C LEU A 130 -4.04 -5.88 -11.19
N HIS A 131 -4.72 -6.38 -12.22
CA HIS A 131 -6.18 -6.36 -12.27
C HIS A 131 -6.80 -7.19 -11.14
N ILE A 132 -6.25 -8.38 -10.85
CA ILE A 132 -6.68 -9.23 -9.73
C ILE A 132 -6.48 -8.48 -8.40
N PHE A 133 -5.28 -7.96 -8.17
CA PHE A 133 -4.96 -7.22 -6.95
C PHE A 133 -5.85 -5.97 -6.79
N TYR A 134 -6.07 -5.23 -7.88
CA TYR A 134 -6.92 -4.05 -7.85
C TYR A 134 -8.39 -4.38 -7.61
N SER A 135 -8.87 -5.52 -8.14
CA SER A 135 -10.21 -6.01 -7.85
C SER A 135 -10.36 -6.39 -6.38
N MET A 136 -9.36 -7.07 -5.80
CA MET A 136 -9.35 -7.38 -4.37
C MET A 136 -9.37 -6.11 -3.53
N MET A 137 -8.49 -5.15 -3.81
CA MET A 137 -8.46 -3.86 -3.11
C MET A 137 -9.79 -3.09 -3.21
N ASN A 138 -10.53 -3.21 -4.32
CA ASN A 138 -11.85 -2.60 -4.45
C ASN A 138 -12.87 -3.26 -3.51
N VAL A 139 -12.79 -4.57 -3.32
CA VAL A 139 -13.59 -5.27 -2.31
C VAL A 139 -13.18 -4.81 -0.91
N THR A 140 -11.88 -4.74 -0.62
CA THR A 140 -11.38 -4.25 0.69
C THR A 140 -11.80 -2.82 0.97
N TYR A 141 -11.84 -1.92 -0.02
CA TYR A 141 -12.26 -0.53 0.18
C TYR A 141 -13.66 -0.39 0.79
N ILE A 142 -14.55 -1.34 0.51
CA ILE A 142 -15.92 -1.35 1.03
C ILE A 142 -16.00 -2.29 2.22
N GLY A 143 -15.43 -3.49 2.10
CA GLY A 143 -15.51 -4.55 3.10
C GLY A 143 -14.82 -4.17 4.40
N LEU A 144 -13.64 -3.53 4.35
CA LEU A 144 -12.88 -3.20 5.55
C LEU A 144 -13.60 -2.15 6.42
N PRO A 145 -14.05 -0.99 5.89
CA PRO A 145 -14.83 -0.05 6.71
C PRO A 145 -16.14 -0.62 7.23
N VAL A 146 -16.88 -1.39 6.41
CA VAL A 146 -18.12 -2.03 6.85
C VAL A 146 -17.85 -3.03 7.98
N GLY A 147 -16.79 -3.84 7.85
CA GLY A 147 -16.34 -4.75 8.91
C GLY A 147 -16.02 -4.01 10.20
N PHE A 148 -15.37 -2.84 10.12
CA PHE A 148 -15.10 -2.01 11.30
C PHE A 148 -16.35 -1.37 11.90
N VAL A 149 -17.31 -0.93 11.09
CA VAL A 149 -18.61 -0.45 11.60
C VAL A 149 -19.31 -1.56 12.37
N ILE A 150 -19.33 -2.78 11.83
CA ILE A 150 -19.89 -3.96 12.50
C ILE A 150 -19.14 -4.24 13.81
N LEU A 151 -17.81 -4.29 13.75
CA LEU A 151 -16.93 -4.52 14.90
C LEU A 151 -17.21 -3.53 16.04
N VAL A 152 -17.24 -2.22 15.74
CA VAL A 152 -17.46 -1.15 16.73
C VAL A 152 -18.90 -1.15 17.23
N TYR A 153 -19.87 -1.52 16.40
CA TYR A 153 -21.27 -1.59 16.84
C TYR A 153 -21.47 -2.69 17.90
N PHE A 154 -20.89 -3.86 17.67
CA PHE A 154 -20.97 -4.98 18.62
C PHE A 154 -20.06 -4.82 19.83
N SER A 155 -18.89 -4.22 19.63
CA SER A 155 -17.85 -4.09 20.65
C SER A 155 -17.26 -2.67 20.64
N PRO A 156 -18.03 -1.65 21.09
CA PRO A 156 -17.65 -0.24 20.97
C PRO A 156 -16.44 0.13 21.83
N CYS A 157 -16.11 -0.67 22.83
CA CYS A 157 -15.04 -0.40 23.78
C CYS A 157 -13.73 -1.13 23.43
N ILE A 158 -13.61 -1.67 22.20
CA ILE A 158 -12.35 -2.24 21.69
C ILE A 158 -11.29 -1.15 21.60
N GLU A 159 -10.12 -1.43 22.16
CA GLU A 159 -8.93 -0.62 22.01
C GLU A 159 -8.31 -0.77 20.62
N PRO A 160 -7.77 0.30 20.00
CA PRO A 160 -7.70 1.69 20.47
C PRO A 160 -8.72 2.57 19.71
N LEU A 161 -9.97 2.11 19.58
CA LEU A 161 -11.01 2.78 18.79
C LEU A 161 -11.62 3.98 19.56
N ILE A 162 -12.28 4.91 18.88
CA ILE A 162 -12.84 6.13 19.50
C ILE A 162 -13.73 5.81 20.71
N GLY A 163 -14.50 4.71 20.65
CA GLY A 163 -15.40 4.33 21.72
C GLY A 163 -14.69 3.99 23.05
N SER A 164 -13.46 3.45 23.02
CA SER A 164 -12.71 3.16 24.26
C SER A 164 -12.22 4.43 24.97
N PHE A 165 -12.05 5.54 24.24
CA PHE A 165 -11.68 6.83 24.82
C PHE A 165 -12.88 7.58 25.42
N LEU A 166 -14.04 7.48 24.79
CA LEU A 166 -15.22 8.25 25.15
C LEU A 166 -16.10 7.56 26.21
N LEU A 167 -16.10 6.22 26.23
CA LEU A 167 -16.97 5.45 27.11
C LEU A 167 -16.17 4.90 28.30
N PRO A 168 -16.64 5.10 29.55
CA PRO A 168 -16.06 4.43 30.70
C PRO A 168 -16.20 2.91 30.56
N THR A 169 -15.18 2.14 30.98
CA THR A 169 -15.20 0.66 30.94
C THR A 169 -16.40 0.06 31.69
N SER A 170 -16.88 0.75 32.72
CA SER A 170 -18.06 0.35 33.51
C SER A 170 -19.40 0.68 32.84
N SER A 171 -19.38 1.31 31.66
CA SER A 171 -20.59 1.71 30.97
C SER A 171 -21.36 0.48 30.47
N PRO A 172 -22.70 0.44 30.63
CA PRO A 172 -23.53 -0.60 30.00
C PRO A 172 -23.45 -0.57 28.47
N LEU A 173 -22.88 0.49 27.89
CA LEU A 173 -22.59 0.56 26.46
C LEU A 173 -21.44 -0.37 26.05
N CYS A 174 -20.60 -0.85 26.95
CA CYS A 174 -19.54 -1.79 26.63
C CYS A 174 -19.99 -3.27 26.70
N SER A 175 -21.10 -3.58 27.38
CA SER A 175 -21.57 -4.95 27.50
C SER A 175 -22.26 -5.45 26.22
N SER A 176 -22.02 -6.70 25.83
CA SER A 176 -22.66 -7.33 24.66
C SER A 176 -24.15 -7.69 24.89
N THR A 177 -24.77 -7.18 25.96
CA THR A 177 -26.14 -7.49 26.37
C THR A 177 -27.18 -6.96 25.38
N SER A 178 -28.21 -7.77 25.10
CA SER A 178 -29.24 -7.51 24.08
C SER A 178 -30.24 -6.39 24.41
N ASN A 179 -30.37 -5.99 25.68
CA ASN A 179 -31.38 -5.03 26.13
C ASN A 179 -30.85 -3.60 26.11
N LEU A 180 -30.44 -3.10 24.94
CA LEU A 180 -30.05 -1.71 24.76
C LEU A 180 -31.27 -0.81 24.64
N THR A 181 -31.27 0.30 25.38
CA THR A 181 -32.24 1.37 25.15
C THR A 181 -31.99 2.03 23.78
N MET A 182 -33.02 2.56 23.13
CA MET A 182 -32.89 3.29 21.85
C MET A 182 -31.77 4.34 21.81
N PRO A 183 -31.60 5.24 22.81
CA PRO A 183 -30.51 6.21 22.79
C PRO A 183 -29.12 5.56 22.85
N GLN A 184 -28.97 4.43 23.55
CA GLN A 184 -27.70 3.68 23.61
C GLN A 184 -27.36 3.06 22.24
N SER A 185 -28.35 2.49 21.55
CA SER A 185 -28.15 1.95 20.19
C SER A 185 -27.78 3.05 19.19
N ILE A 186 -28.43 4.21 19.25
CA ILE A 186 -28.10 5.38 18.40
C ILE A 186 -26.66 5.86 18.66
N LEU A 187 -26.24 5.93 19.92
CA LEU A 187 -24.88 6.32 20.27
C LEU A 187 -23.85 5.30 19.75
N ARG A 188 -24.08 3.99 19.92
CA ARG A 188 -23.21 2.94 19.37
C ARG A 188 -23.10 3.03 17.85
N LEU A 189 -24.24 3.20 17.16
CA LEU A 189 -24.26 3.36 15.71
C LEU A 189 -23.47 4.60 15.27
N THR A 190 -23.61 5.71 15.99
CA THR A 190 -22.89 6.96 15.69
C THR A 190 -21.37 6.79 15.86
N LEU A 191 -20.93 6.13 16.94
CA LEU A 191 -19.52 5.80 17.16
C LEU A 191 -18.98 4.88 16.05
N ALA A 192 -19.74 3.84 15.72
CA ALA A 192 -19.38 2.89 14.67
C ALA A 192 -19.25 3.55 13.28
N LEU A 193 -20.21 4.38 12.90
CA LEU A 193 -20.17 5.14 11.65
C LEU A 193 -19.01 6.15 11.62
N THR A 194 -18.72 6.78 12.76
CA THR A 194 -17.59 7.72 12.88
C THR A 194 -16.28 6.99 12.68
N GLU A 195 -16.07 5.86 13.34
CA GLU A 195 -14.86 5.04 13.19
C GLU A 195 -14.71 4.52 11.75
N GLY A 196 -15.80 3.99 11.17
CA GLY A 196 -15.82 3.54 9.78
C GLY A 196 -15.51 4.67 8.80
N PHE A 197 -16.00 5.88 9.05
CA PHE A 197 -15.68 7.06 8.24
C PHE A 197 -14.20 7.43 8.38
N VAL A 198 -13.66 7.44 9.59
CA VAL A 198 -12.25 7.78 9.85
C VAL A 198 -11.33 6.78 9.15
N LEU A 199 -11.58 5.48 9.32
CA LEU A 199 -10.84 4.43 8.63
C LEU A 199 -10.97 4.55 7.11
N SER A 200 -12.18 4.80 6.59
CA SER A 200 -12.37 4.94 5.13
C SER A 200 -11.52 6.06 4.54
N ASN A 201 -11.47 7.22 5.22
CA ASN A 201 -10.69 8.37 4.77
C ASN A 201 -9.18 8.07 4.80
N THR A 202 -8.67 7.52 5.92
CA THR A 202 -7.24 7.19 6.06
C THR A 202 -6.83 6.09 5.10
N PHE A 203 -7.65 5.05 4.92
CA PHE A 203 -7.37 3.94 4.03
C PHE A 203 -7.36 4.36 2.56
N ILE A 204 -8.34 5.14 2.10
CA ILE A 204 -8.35 5.67 0.72
C ILE A 204 -7.20 6.68 0.52
N GLY A 205 -6.88 7.49 1.53
CA GLY A 205 -5.74 8.40 1.50
C GLY A 205 -4.40 7.67 1.35
N GLY A 206 -4.12 6.70 2.23
CA GLY A 206 -2.87 5.95 2.25
C GLY A 206 -2.68 5.04 1.03
N THR A 207 -3.75 4.38 0.58
CA THR A 207 -3.68 3.51 -0.61
C THR A 207 -3.42 4.29 -1.91
N PHE A 208 -3.67 5.60 -1.96
CA PHE A 208 -3.24 6.44 -3.09
C PHE A 208 -1.73 6.30 -3.34
N TYR A 209 -0.95 6.54 -2.29
CA TYR A 209 0.50 6.60 -2.40
C TYR A 209 1.11 5.20 -2.50
N ASN A 210 0.53 4.20 -1.82
CA ASN A 210 1.03 2.83 -1.89
C ASN A 210 0.64 2.12 -3.18
N VAL A 211 -0.66 2.06 -3.46
CA VAL A 211 -1.16 1.24 -4.56
C VAL A 211 -1.09 2.01 -5.87
N ASP A 212 -1.63 3.23 -5.89
CA ASP A 212 -1.73 3.94 -7.16
C ASP A 212 -0.39 4.54 -7.56
N VAL A 213 0.38 5.14 -6.66
CA VAL A 213 1.70 5.72 -6.98
C VAL A 213 2.78 4.65 -7.00
N LEU A 214 3.08 4.00 -5.87
CA LEU A 214 4.22 3.10 -5.75
C LEU A 214 4.07 1.81 -6.58
N LEU A 215 3.00 1.03 -6.37
CA LEU A 215 2.83 -0.24 -7.10
C LEU A 215 2.66 -0.01 -8.61
N THR A 216 1.80 0.93 -9.03
CA THR A 216 1.63 1.23 -10.47
C THR A 216 2.91 1.76 -11.10
N GLY A 217 3.64 2.64 -10.41
CA GLY A 217 4.89 3.20 -10.90
C GLY A 217 5.97 2.13 -11.11
N ILE A 218 6.14 1.21 -10.15
CA ILE A 218 7.02 0.05 -10.29
C ILE A 218 6.56 -0.85 -11.43
N ALA A 219 5.28 -1.18 -11.48
CA ALA A 219 4.77 -2.08 -12.51
C ALA A 219 4.92 -1.50 -13.93
N TYR A 220 4.69 -0.19 -14.10
CA TYR A 220 4.92 0.50 -15.36
C TYR A 220 6.40 0.47 -15.76
N LEU A 221 7.32 0.74 -14.81
CA LEU A 221 8.76 0.65 -15.08
C LEU A 221 9.18 -0.79 -15.45
N VAL A 222 8.62 -1.82 -14.80
CA VAL A 222 8.83 -3.23 -15.17
C VAL A 222 8.32 -3.50 -16.58
N ALA A 223 7.15 -2.98 -16.95
CA ALA A 223 6.57 -3.17 -18.28
C ALA A 223 7.49 -2.58 -19.37
N GLU A 224 7.92 -1.32 -19.20
CA GLU A 224 8.83 -0.64 -20.12
C GLU A 224 10.21 -1.35 -20.21
N CYS A 225 10.75 -1.82 -19.09
CA CYS A 225 11.99 -2.62 -19.09
C CYS A 225 11.84 -3.93 -19.88
N ASN A 226 10.71 -4.62 -19.75
CA ASN A 226 10.44 -5.84 -20.51
C ASN A 226 10.31 -5.57 -22.01
N ILE A 227 9.64 -4.48 -22.39
CA ILE A 227 9.53 -4.06 -23.79
C ILE A 227 10.92 -3.74 -24.34
N ALA A 228 11.73 -2.97 -23.62
CA ALA A 228 13.10 -2.64 -24.01
C ALA A 228 13.99 -3.89 -24.17
N ALA A 229 13.83 -4.90 -23.30
CA ALA A 229 14.60 -6.14 -23.32
C ALA A 229 14.26 -7.07 -24.48
N ASN A 230 13.08 -6.91 -25.10
CA ASN A 230 12.62 -7.75 -26.20
C ASN A 230 12.86 -7.13 -27.59
N PHE A 231 13.40 -5.90 -27.68
CA PHE A 231 13.76 -5.32 -28.98
C PHE A 231 15.08 -5.89 -29.49
N GLU A 232 15.07 -6.39 -30.73
CA GLU A 232 16.29 -6.66 -31.49
C GLU A 232 17.00 -5.32 -31.76
N ASN A 233 18.21 -5.15 -31.22
CA ASN A 233 19.00 -3.91 -31.26
C ASN A 233 18.34 -2.71 -30.56
N PRO A 234 18.18 -2.75 -29.22
CA PRO A 234 17.57 -1.65 -28.50
C PRO A 234 18.46 -0.40 -28.62
N LYS A 235 17.89 0.71 -29.09
CA LYS A 235 18.62 1.98 -29.21
C LYS A 235 19.01 2.50 -27.83
N MET A 236 20.21 3.05 -27.70
CA MET A 236 20.72 3.64 -26.46
C MET A 236 19.81 4.73 -25.86
N SER A 237 19.04 5.41 -26.72
CA SER A 237 18.01 6.38 -26.32
C SER A 237 16.88 5.78 -25.48
N VAL A 238 16.57 4.48 -25.65
CA VAL A 238 15.51 3.79 -24.90
C VAL A 238 15.89 3.69 -23.42
N TYR A 239 17.14 3.33 -23.11
CA TYR A 239 17.59 3.23 -21.72
C TYR A 239 17.69 4.58 -21.02
N ARG A 240 18.05 5.65 -21.76
CA ARG A 240 17.95 7.00 -21.20
C ARG A 240 16.52 7.35 -20.79
N LYS A 241 15.51 6.93 -21.57
CA LYS A 241 14.09 7.08 -21.18
C LYS A 241 13.77 6.27 -19.92
N LEU A 242 14.26 5.04 -19.81
CA LEU A 242 14.09 4.22 -18.61
C LEU A 242 14.74 4.86 -17.36
N GLN A 243 15.94 5.45 -17.50
CA GLN A 243 16.59 6.17 -16.40
C GLN A 243 15.82 7.42 -15.98
N VAL A 244 15.20 8.14 -16.92
CA VAL A 244 14.33 9.27 -16.58
C VAL A 244 13.09 8.79 -15.82
N LEU A 245 12.48 7.68 -16.25
CA LEU A 245 11.34 7.08 -15.58
C LEU A 245 11.68 6.55 -14.18
N GLU A 246 12.82 5.89 -14.03
CA GLU A 246 13.38 5.47 -12.74
C GLU A 246 13.60 6.66 -11.81
N LYS A 247 14.22 7.74 -12.30
CA LYS A 247 14.41 8.96 -11.50
C LYS A 247 13.10 9.61 -11.09
N LEU A 248 12.10 9.62 -11.98
CA LEU A 248 10.76 10.15 -11.68
C LEU A 248 10.07 9.30 -10.61
N LEU A 249 10.14 7.97 -10.73
CA LEU A 249 9.62 7.04 -9.73
C LEU A 249 10.31 7.24 -8.38
N ASN A 250 11.65 7.26 -8.36
CA ASN A 250 12.43 7.45 -7.14
C ASN A 250 12.16 8.83 -6.52
N ALA A 251 12.01 9.89 -7.31
CA ALA A 251 11.62 11.20 -6.79
C ALA A 251 10.27 11.16 -6.06
N ALA A 252 9.31 10.38 -6.56
CA ALA A 252 8.00 10.24 -5.93
C ALA A 252 8.01 9.33 -4.68
N VAL A 253 8.82 8.26 -4.65
CA VAL A 253 8.67 7.18 -3.63
C VAL A 253 9.83 7.05 -2.63
N LYS A 254 11.05 7.47 -2.99
CA LYS A 254 12.28 7.11 -2.27
C LYS A 254 12.35 7.61 -0.84
N SER A 255 11.91 8.85 -0.61
CA SER A 255 12.12 9.56 0.67
C SER A 255 11.09 9.17 1.73
N ARG A 256 9.83 8.97 1.32
CA ARG A 256 8.71 8.75 2.25
C ARG A 256 7.99 7.42 2.03
N ILE A 257 7.45 7.21 0.83
CA ILE A 257 6.46 6.15 0.59
C ILE A 257 7.11 4.77 0.76
N LEU A 258 8.21 4.50 0.06
CA LEU A 258 8.83 3.19 0.05
C LEU A 258 9.45 2.79 1.41
N PRO A 259 10.16 3.68 2.15
CA PRO A 259 10.61 3.38 3.51
C PRO A 259 9.46 3.05 4.46
N MET A 260 8.39 3.84 4.46
CA MET A 260 7.22 3.58 5.34
C MET A 260 6.54 2.26 5.01
N VAL A 261 6.35 1.96 3.71
CA VAL A 261 5.84 0.68 3.24
C VAL A 261 6.71 -0.49 3.71
N SER A 262 8.03 -0.36 3.60
CA SER A 262 8.98 -1.42 3.96
C SER A 262 9.04 -1.76 5.44
N ILE A 263 8.49 -0.91 6.31
CA ILE A 263 8.44 -1.12 7.76
C ILE A 263 7.01 -1.49 8.18
N ALA A 264 6.03 -0.65 7.81
CA ALA A 264 4.68 -0.77 8.32
C ALA A 264 3.95 -2.01 7.78
N LEU A 265 4.09 -2.33 6.49
CA LEU A 265 3.37 -3.45 5.89
C LEU A 265 3.90 -4.81 6.33
N PRO A 266 5.22 -5.07 6.41
CA PRO A 266 5.74 -6.28 7.05
C PRO A 266 5.27 -6.44 8.51
N GLY A 267 5.27 -5.36 9.29
CA GLY A 267 4.74 -5.39 10.66
C GLY A 267 3.25 -5.78 10.70
N LEU A 268 2.46 -5.23 9.78
CA LEU A 268 1.05 -5.59 9.65
C LEU A 268 0.84 -7.03 9.18
N GLN A 269 1.71 -7.55 8.30
CA GLN A 269 1.70 -8.95 7.86
C GLN A 269 2.00 -9.90 9.02
N ILE A 270 3.02 -9.60 9.84
CA ILE A 270 3.42 -10.41 10.99
C ILE A 270 2.30 -10.45 12.04
N THR A 271 1.79 -9.27 12.42
CA THR A 271 0.73 -9.16 13.45
C THR A 271 -0.58 -9.81 13.03
N SER A 272 -0.99 -9.63 11.76
CA SER A 272 -2.19 -10.30 11.24
C SER A 272 -2.03 -11.82 11.14
N CYS A 273 -0.87 -12.31 10.67
CA CYS A 273 -0.57 -13.74 10.63
C CYS A 273 -0.59 -14.37 12.02
N PHE A 274 0.08 -13.72 12.98
CA PHE A 274 0.09 -14.16 14.38
C PHE A 274 -1.33 -14.22 14.96
N ALA A 275 -2.13 -13.17 14.79
CA ALA A 275 -3.51 -13.15 15.27
C ALA A 275 -4.37 -14.24 14.62
N LEU A 276 -4.23 -14.46 13.31
CA LEU A 276 -4.96 -15.50 12.59
C LEU A 276 -4.62 -16.92 13.01
N ILE A 277 -3.40 -17.19 13.49
CA ILE A 277 -3.00 -18.53 13.94
C ILE A 277 -3.29 -18.71 15.43
N LYS A 278 -2.83 -17.77 16.27
CA LYS A 278 -2.90 -17.91 17.74
C LYS A 278 -4.29 -17.62 18.29
N LEU A 279 -5.00 -16.65 17.72
CA LEU A 279 -6.26 -16.15 18.26
C LEU A 279 -7.48 -16.66 17.48
N HIS A 280 -7.32 -17.63 16.56
CA HIS A 280 -8.42 -18.06 15.70
C HIS A 280 -9.67 -18.54 16.45
N ASP A 281 -9.50 -19.23 17.59
CA ASP A 281 -10.61 -19.69 18.43
C ASP A 281 -11.29 -18.57 19.22
N GLN A 282 -10.57 -17.47 19.47
CA GLN A 282 -11.05 -16.33 20.25
C GLN A 282 -11.59 -15.20 19.36
N LEU A 283 -11.16 -15.15 18.09
CA LEU A 283 -11.64 -14.18 17.12
C LEU A 283 -13.10 -14.47 16.78
N GLY A 284 -13.97 -13.51 17.08
CA GLY A 284 -15.36 -13.57 16.66
C GLY A 284 -15.52 -13.74 15.14
N PHE A 285 -16.64 -14.33 14.74
CA PHE A 285 -16.95 -14.58 13.33
C PHE A 285 -16.87 -13.31 12.44
N TYR A 286 -17.14 -12.13 13.01
CA TYR A 286 -17.07 -10.86 12.29
C TYR A 286 -15.66 -10.23 12.24
N THR A 287 -14.75 -10.57 13.16
CA THR A 287 -13.36 -10.06 13.14
C THR A 287 -12.47 -10.88 12.22
N MET A 288 -12.66 -12.20 12.15
CA MET A 288 -11.81 -13.09 11.36
C MET A 288 -11.70 -12.65 9.87
N PRO A 289 -12.78 -12.30 9.14
CA PRO A 289 -12.68 -11.84 7.76
C PRO A 289 -11.86 -10.55 7.59
N ILE A 290 -11.85 -9.66 8.59
CA ILE A 290 -11.06 -8.43 8.57
C ILE A 290 -9.56 -8.78 8.58
N TYR A 291 -9.15 -9.66 9.50
CA TYR A 291 -7.75 -10.09 9.61
C TYR A 291 -7.28 -10.84 8.37
N VAL A 292 -8.10 -11.77 7.84
CA VAL A 292 -7.78 -12.50 6.61
C VAL A 292 -7.62 -11.55 5.44
N SER A 293 -8.55 -10.60 5.28
CA SER A 293 -8.50 -9.63 4.17
C SER A 293 -7.24 -8.77 4.24
N VAL A 294 -6.95 -8.20 5.42
CA VAL A 294 -5.75 -7.37 5.62
C VAL A 294 -4.48 -8.18 5.41
N TYR A 295 -4.40 -9.41 5.91
CA TYR A 295 -3.23 -10.27 5.69
C TYR A 295 -2.98 -10.54 4.20
N LEU A 296 -4.03 -10.92 3.46
CA LEU A 296 -3.93 -11.22 2.03
C LEU A 296 -3.56 -9.97 1.21
N ASP A 297 -4.17 -8.82 1.51
CA ASP A 297 -3.87 -7.54 0.86
C ASP A 297 -2.41 -7.16 1.05
N VAL A 298 -1.93 -7.21 2.29
CA VAL A 298 -0.57 -6.83 2.67
C VAL A 298 0.46 -7.80 2.08
N ALA A 299 0.22 -9.11 2.19
CA ALA A 299 1.12 -10.13 1.65
C ALA A 299 1.24 -10.02 0.12
N MET A 300 0.12 -9.92 -0.59
CA MET A 300 0.16 -9.74 -2.05
C MET A 300 0.80 -8.43 -2.46
N PHE A 301 0.51 -7.33 -1.76
CA PHE A 301 1.12 -6.04 -2.04
C PHE A 301 2.64 -6.08 -1.87
N ASN A 302 3.13 -6.63 -0.75
CA ASN A 302 4.57 -6.78 -0.49
C ASN A 302 5.24 -7.61 -1.59
N VAL A 303 4.66 -8.75 -1.95
CA VAL A 303 5.20 -9.59 -3.03
C VAL A 303 5.24 -8.83 -4.35
N LEU A 304 4.18 -8.14 -4.75
CA LEU A 304 4.11 -7.41 -6.02
C LEU A 304 5.10 -6.25 -6.08
N VAL A 305 5.17 -5.41 -5.04
CA VAL A 305 6.04 -4.24 -4.99
C VAL A 305 7.50 -4.64 -4.99
N PHE A 306 7.92 -5.51 -4.08
CA PHE A 306 9.33 -5.85 -3.95
C PHE A 306 9.80 -6.74 -5.11
N THR A 307 8.99 -7.70 -5.57
CA THR A 307 9.34 -8.50 -6.76
C THR A 307 9.39 -7.63 -8.02
N GLY A 308 8.47 -6.66 -8.15
CA GLY A 308 8.51 -5.68 -9.24
C GLY A 308 9.81 -4.88 -9.22
N ALA A 309 10.18 -4.32 -8.09
CA ALA A 309 11.42 -3.55 -7.92
C ALA A 309 12.68 -4.41 -8.19
N ALA A 310 12.72 -5.64 -7.69
CA ALA A 310 13.78 -6.61 -8.00
C ALA A 310 13.87 -6.90 -9.51
N ARG A 311 12.72 -7.05 -10.20
CA ARG A 311 12.70 -7.24 -11.65
C ARG A 311 13.20 -6.03 -12.42
N VAL A 312 12.95 -4.80 -11.97
CA VAL A 312 13.54 -3.59 -12.57
C VAL A 312 15.07 -3.69 -12.54
N TYR A 313 15.64 -4.10 -11.41
CA TYR A 313 17.08 -4.26 -11.26
C TYR A 313 17.65 -5.34 -12.19
N ILE A 314 17.06 -6.53 -12.21
CA ILE A 314 17.50 -7.65 -13.06
C ILE A 314 17.42 -7.31 -14.55
N LEU A 315 16.28 -6.73 -14.99
CA LEU A 315 16.08 -6.36 -16.39
C LEU A 315 17.02 -5.22 -16.80
N GLY A 316 17.20 -4.23 -15.92
CA GLY A 316 18.14 -3.14 -16.14
C GLY A 316 19.59 -3.61 -16.26
N ASP A 317 20.01 -4.59 -15.45
CA ASP A 317 21.34 -5.21 -15.55
C ASP A 317 21.49 -6.03 -16.84
N ARG A 318 20.49 -6.85 -17.18
CA ARG A 318 20.49 -7.66 -18.40
C ARG A 318 20.62 -6.80 -19.66
N LEU A 319 19.85 -5.72 -19.74
CA LEU A 319 19.91 -4.74 -20.85
C LEU A 319 21.32 -4.15 -21.00
N LEU A 320 21.93 -3.71 -19.90
CA LEU A 320 23.27 -3.15 -19.93
C LEU A 320 24.34 -4.17 -20.32
N ARG A 321 24.20 -5.44 -19.89
CA ARG A 321 25.14 -6.50 -20.26
C ARG A 321 25.06 -6.82 -21.74
N GLY A 322 23.85 -7.00 -22.28
CA GLY A 322 23.66 -7.25 -23.72
C GLY A 322 24.30 -6.17 -24.58
N TRP A 323 24.11 -4.90 -24.24
CA TRP A 323 24.75 -3.80 -24.96
C TRP A 323 26.28 -3.74 -24.79
N ARG A 324 26.81 -4.12 -23.63
CA ARG A 324 28.26 -4.20 -23.45
C ARG A 324 28.87 -5.31 -24.29
N GLU A 325 28.14 -6.40 -24.52
CA GLU A 325 28.57 -7.50 -25.38
C GLU A 325 28.49 -7.10 -26.86
N GLU A 326 27.40 -6.47 -27.29
CA GLU A 326 27.26 -5.92 -28.66
C GLU A 326 28.38 -4.92 -29.01
N VAL A 327 28.65 -3.96 -28.11
CA VAL A 327 29.72 -2.96 -28.33
C VAL A 327 31.12 -3.58 -28.28
N LYS A 328 31.31 -4.74 -27.63
CA LYS A 328 32.57 -5.49 -27.68
C LYS A 328 32.73 -6.27 -28.99
N ALA A 329 31.64 -6.73 -29.59
CA ALA A 329 31.65 -7.47 -30.84
C ALA A 329 31.80 -6.56 -32.07
N GLU A 330 31.36 -5.30 -31.98
CA GLU A 330 31.53 -4.31 -33.05
C GLU A 330 33.02 -3.94 -33.23
N GLN A 331 33.52 -3.92 -34.49
CA GLN A 331 34.92 -3.58 -34.84
C GLN A 331 35.10 -2.17 -35.46
N ASN A 332 34.03 -1.39 -35.59
CA ASN A 332 34.02 -0.13 -36.31
C ASN A 332 34.64 1.08 -35.56
N CYS A 333 35.07 2.10 -36.32
CA CYS A 333 35.38 3.42 -35.76
C CYS A 333 34.15 4.00 -35.02
N GLY A 334 34.31 4.35 -33.75
CA GLY A 334 33.23 4.87 -32.87
C GLY A 334 32.97 4.06 -31.59
N ILE A 335 33.57 2.86 -31.45
CA ILE A 335 33.43 2.01 -30.25
C ILE A 335 33.84 2.73 -28.96
N ARG A 336 34.87 3.59 -29.03
CA ARG A 336 35.38 4.31 -27.86
C ARG A 336 34.29 5.19 -27.23
N GLU A 337 33.55 5.93 -28.05
CA GLU A 337 32.47 6.79 -27.59
C GLU A 337 31.30 5.98 -27.03
N LYS A 338 30.86 4.93 -27.74
CA LYS A 338 29.80 4.01 -27.26
C LYS A 338 30.17 3.37 -25.92
N ARG A 339 31.42 2.92 -25.77
CA ARG A 339 31.94 2.33 -24.53
C ARG A 339 31.98 3.35 -23.39
N MET A 340 32.39 4.59 -23.65
CA MET A 340 32.35 5.67 -22.65
C MET A 340 30.92 5.98 -22.23
N MET A 341 29.99 6.04 -23.17
CA MET A 341 28.59 6.26 -22.87
C MET A 341 27.98 5.09 -22.06
N LEU A 342 28.29 3.84 -22.38
CA LEU A 342 27.85 2.67 -21.60
C LEU A 342 28.47 2.64 -20.19
N LYS A 343 29.69 3.13 -20.03
CA LYS A 343 30.33 3.26 -18.71
C LYS A 343 29.63 4.31 -17.83
N SER A 344 29.02 5.33 -18.44
CA SER A 344 28.24 6.35 -17.73
C SER A 344 26.88 5.85 -17.23
N PHE A 345 26.36 4.78 -17.83
CA PHE A 345 25.06 4.23 -17.44
C PHE A 345 25.15 3.46 -16.13
N ARG A 346 24.32 3.89 -15.16
CA ARG A 346 24.05 3.18 -13.92
C ARG A 346 22.90 2.21 -14.15
N LYS A 347 22.97 1.05 -13.47
CA LYS A 347 21.89 0.07 -13.45
C LYS A 347 20.62 0.71 -12.90
N LEU A 348 19.47 0.35 -13.48
CA LEU A 348 18.17 0.79 -13.00
C LEU A 348 17.91 0.17 -11.62
N ARG A 349 17.48 0.97 -10.65
CA ARG A 349 17.16 0.50 -9.30
C ARG A 349 16.08 1.35 -8.65
N VAL A 350 15.20 0.70 -7.89
CA VAL A 350 14.23 1.40 -7.05
C VAL A 350 14.89 1.68 -5.70
N GLU A 351 15.04 2.95 -5.37
CA GLU A 351 15.76 3.41 -4.18
C GLU A 351 14.80 3.64 -3.01
N PHE A 352 15.22 3.27 -1.80
CA PHE A 352 14.52 3.57 -0.54
C PHE A 352 15.51 4.18 0.46
N GLY A 353 15.32 5.45 0.83
CA GLY A 353 16.31 6.19 1.60
C GLY A 353 17.67 6.22 0.91
N ASN A 354 18.72 5.73 1.56
CA ASN A 354 20.07 5.62 0.96
C ASN A 354 20.36 4.24 0.34
N ASN A 355 19.40 3.32 0.40
CA ASN A 355 19.51 1.94 -0.09
C ASN A 355 18.69 1.74 -1.38
N PHE A 356 18.75 0.52 -1.92
CA PHE A 356 17.95 0.12 -3.08
C PHE A 356 17.45 -1.31 -2.90
N VAL A 357 16.34 -1.63 -3.57
CA VAL A 357 15.78 -2.99 -3.56
C VAL A 357 16.60 -3.86 -4.51
N ASP A 358 17.22 -4.91 -3.97
CA ASP A 358 18.01 -5.89 -4.71
C ASP A 358 17.16 -7.12 -5.08
N GLN A 359 17.71 -8.01 -5.91
CA GLN A 359 17.08 -9.25 -6.34
C GLN A 359 16.62 -10.15 -5.18
N LEU A 360 17.36 -10.15 -4.06
CA LEU A 360 17.05 -11.01 -2.90
C LEU A 360 16.10 -10.36 -1.89
N THR A 361 15.87 -9.05 -1.98
CA THR A 361 15.03 -8.32 -1.01
C THR A 361 13.62 -8.92 -0.83
N PRO A 362 12.88 -9.33 -1.89
CA PRO A 362 11.54 -9.90 -1.71
C PRO A 362 11.55 -11.19 -0.89
N LEU A 363 12.56 -12.05 -1.14
CA LEU A 363 12.71 -13.33 -0.44
C LEU A 363 13.11 -13.11 1.02
N VAL A 364 14.09 -12.23 1.26
CA VAL A 364 14.52 -11.85 2.61
C VAL A 364 13.36 -11.24 3.41
N LEU A 365 12.53 -10.42 2.78
CA LEU A 365 11.39 -9.80 3.44
C LEU A 365 10.33 -10.82 3.87
N GLN A 366 9.98 -11.77 2.99
CA GLN A 366 9.00 -12.81 3.30
C GLN A 366 9.53 -13.83 4.31
N ASP A 367 10.81 -14.19 4.21
CA ASP A 367 11.50 -15.02 5.20
C ASP A 367 11.50 -14.32 6.57
N PHE A 368 11.79 -13.02 6.62
CA PHE A 368 11.70 -12.22 7.83
C PHE A 368 10.29 -12.23 8.43
N CYS A 369 9.25 -11.94 7.63
CA CYS A 369 7.86 -11.95 8.10
C CYS A 369 7.45 -13.32 8.67
N THR A 370 7.86 -14.39 8.00
CA THR A 370 7.56 -15.77 8.41
C THR A 370 8.26 -16.12 9.72
N LYS A 371 9.57 -15.85 9.82
CA LYS A 371 10.37 -16.11 11.02
C LYS A 371 9.88 -15.32 12.23
N GLN A 372 9.53 -14.05 12.05
CA GLN A 372 9.01 -13.23 13.15
C GLN A 372 7.63 -13.73 13.60
N SER A 373 6.75 -14.11 12.67
CA SER A 373 5.45 -14.70 13.02
C SER A 373 5.61 -15.99 13.83
N ILE A 374 6.50 -16.89 13.39
CA ILE A 374 6.82 -18.14 14.11
C ILE A 374 7.41 -17.84 15.49
N SER A 375 8.35 -16.88 15.57
CA SER A 375 8.96 -16.50 16.85
C SER A 375 7.93 -15.99 17.85
N MET A 376 6.98 -15.16 17.41
CA MET A 376 5.86 -14.72 18.26
C MET A 376 4.98 -15.88 18.70
N LEU A 377 4.71 -16.84 17.81
CA LEU A 377 3.94 -18.05 18.15
C LEU A 377 4.63 -18.89 19.24
N VAL A 378 5.94 -19.13 19.10
CA VAL A 378 6.72 -19.90 20.10
C VAL A 378 6.73 -19.19 21.45
N LEU A 379 7.00 -17.87 21.47
CA LEU A 379 6.99 -17.08 22.72
C LEU A 379 5.63 -17.09 23.41
N SER A 380 4.54 -17.13 22.65
CA SER A 380 3.17 -17.21 23.18
C SER A 380 2.79 -18.62 23.68
N GLY A 381 3.53 -19.65 23.28
CA GLY A 381 3.31 -21.03 23.72
C GLY A 381 3.89 -21.26 25.12
N SER A 382 5.15 -20.85 25.31
CA SER A 382 5.89 -21.03 26.57
C SER A 382 5.25 -20.38 27.79
N THR A 383 4.46 -19.32 27.61
CA THR A 383 3.75 -18.66 28.72
C THR A 383 2.57 -19.46 29.27
N THR A 384 2.09 -20.46 28.54
CA THR A 384 0.89 -21.24 28.92
C THR A 384 1.23 -22.40 29.86
N GLU A 385 2.49 -22.81 29.99
CA GLU A 385 2.92 -23.95 30.81
C GLU A 385 3.33 -23.59 32.24
N VAL A 386 3.31 -22.29 32.61
CA VAL A 386 3.81 -21.79 33.90
C VAL A 386 2.69 -21.29 34.84
N GLY A 387 1.42 -21.39 34.42
CA GLY A 387 0.25 -21.07 35.24
C GLY A 387 -0.68 -22.26 35.32
#